data_AF-A0A2N2R7R3-F1
#
_entry.id   AF-A0A2N2R7R3-F1
#
_cell.length_a   1.000
_cell.length_b   1.000
_cell.length_c   1.000
_cell.angle_alpha   90.00
_cell.angle_beta   90.00
_cell.angle_gamma   90.00
#
_symmetry.space_group_name_H-M   'P 1'
#
loop_
_entity.id
_entity.type
_entity.pdbx_description
1 polymer ?
#
loop_
_entity_poly.entity_id
_entity_poly.type
_entity_poly.pdbx_seq_one_letter_code
_entity_poly.pdbx_strand_id
1 'polypeptide(L)'
;QEDVFYYLTVMNENYEHPEMPVGAEADIIKGMYLFKKGGESAGPRVQLLGSGTIFREVIAAVDLLKADWGVEADLWGCPSMNELARNGQDVARWNLLHPLEEPKLSHVEEKLAGAKGPVIASTDYIKLFSEQIRPFVKAPYVTLGTDGFGRSDTREKLRHFFEVDRHWVTLAALKALADNGEIKREVVAAALVKYNLDPNKPNPMSV
;
A
#
# COMPACT_ATOMS: atom_id res chain seq x y z
N GLN A 1 -9.22 -26.51 17.88
CA GLN A 1 -7.75 -26.66 17.80
C GLN A 1 -7.42 -26.69 16.32
N GLU A 2 -6.48 -25.85 15.88
CA GLU A 2 -6.06 -25.77 14.48
C GLU A 2 -4.61 -26.22 14.38
N ASP A 3 -4.30 -27.08 13.42
CA ASP A 3 -2.94 -27.58 13.18
C ASP A 3 -2.15 -26.59 12.31
N VAL A 4 -1.77 -25.47 12.93
CA VAL A 4 -1.05 -24.36 12.28
C VAL A 4 0.12 -23.87 13.14
N PHE A 5 1.09 -23.20 12.52
CA PHE A 5 2.14 -22.45 13.21
C PHE A 5 2.17 -21.01 12.70
N TYR A 6 2.63 -20.09 13.55
CA TYR A 6 2.66 -18.66 13.24
C TYR A 6 4.08 -18.20 12.92
N TYR A 7 4.20 -17.32 11.93
CA TYR A 7 5.42 -16.58 11.62
C TYR A 7 5.14 -15.08 11.72
N LEU A 8 5.85 -14.40 12.60
CA LEU A 8 5.70 -12.98 12.87
C LEU A 8 7.04 -12.30 12.64
N THR A 9 7.07 -11.31 11.75
CA THR A 9 8.22 -10.43 11.61
C THR A 9 8.10 -9.26 12.57
N VAL A 10 9.11 -9.14 13.44
CA VAL A 10 9.22 -8.09 14.45
C VAL A 10 10.42 -7.21 14.15
N MET A 11 10.33 -5.93 14.52
CA MET A 11 11.22 -4.89 14.02
C MET A 11 12.08 -4.31 15.15
N ASN A 12 13.30 -3.88 14.84
CA ASN A 12 14.25 -3.29 15.80
C ASN A 12 14.32 -1.75 15.74
N GLU A 13 13.31 -1.12 15.12
CA GLU A 13 13.20 0.33 15.02
C GLU A 13 12.14 0.81 16.00
N ASN A 14 12.50 1.78 16.85
CA ASN A 14 11.55 2.41 17.76
C ASN A 14 10.79 3.53 17.03
N TYR A 15 9.47 3.55 17.16
CA TYR A 15 8.60 4.60 16.66
C TYR A 15 7.34 4.69 17.54
N GLU A 16 6.54 5.72 17.33
CA GLU A 16 5.28 5.90 18.05
C GLU A 16 4.27 4.82 17.66
N HIS A 17 3.69 4.14 18.65
CA HIS A 17 2.65 3.15 18.43
C HIS A 17 1.27 3.79 18.66
N PRO A 18 0.50 4.05 17.59
CA PRO A 18 -0.83 4.64 17.72
C PRO A 18 -1.81 3.68 18.38
N GLU A 19 -2.91 4.21 18.90
CA GLU A 19 -4.02 3.42 19.42
C GLU A 19 -4.65 2.56 18.31
N MET A 20 -5.10 1.36 18.66
CA MET A 20 -5.83 0.48 17.75
C MET A 20 -7.19 1.10 17.41
N PRO A 21 -7.58 1.23 16.12
CA PRO A 21 -8.92 1.67 15.78
C PRO A 21 -9.98 0.73 16.36
N VAL A 22 -11.05 1.30 16.93
CA VAL A 22 -12.16 0.54 17.51
C VAL A 22 -12.80 -0.37 16.45
N GLY A 23 -12.93 -1.66 16.74
CA GLY A 23 -13.55 -2.64 15.85
C GLY A 23 -12.62 -3.23 14.78
N ALA A 24 -11.33 -2.88 14.77
CA ALA A 24 -10.36 -3.39 13.80
C ALA A 24 -9.82 -4.79 14.09
N GLU A 25 -10.14 -5.39 15.25
CA GLU A 25 -9.52 -6.63 15.76
C GLU A 25 -9.63 -7.80 14.77
N ALA A 26 -10.84 -8.04 14.26
CA ALA A 26 -11.10 -9.13 13.32
C ALA A 26 -10.43 -8.87 11.96
N ASP A 27 -10.38 -7.61 11.52
CA ASP A 27 -9.80 -7.21 10.25
C ASP A 27 -8.26 -7.26 10.27
N ILE A 28 -7.66 -6.95 11.42
CA ILE A 28 -6.22 -7.12 11.67
C ILE A 28 -5.84 -8.60 11.50
N ILE A 29 -6.62 -9.52 12.09
CA ILE A 29 -6.38 -10.97 11.95
C ILE A 29 -6.52 -11.41 10.50
N LYS A 30 -7.53 -10.89 9.77
CA LYS A 30 -7.75 -11.19 8.35
C LYS A 30 -6.71 -10.56 7.41
N GLY A 31 -5.87 -9.66 7.90
CA GLY A 31 -4.71 -9.16 7.16
C GLY A 31 -4.83 -7.75 6.59
N MET A 32 -5.99 -7.08 6.70
CA MET A 32 -6.20 -5.70 6.22
C MET A 32 -7.32 -4.99 6.97
N TYR A 33 -7.07 -3.77 7.44
CA TYR A 33 -8.03 -2.92 8.12
C TYR A 33 -7.86 -1.44 7.75
N LEU A 34 -8.95 -0.66 7.83
CA LEU A 34 -8.89 0.80 7.65
C LEU A 34 -8.26 1.40 8.90
N PHE A 35 -7.01 1.87 8.78
CA PHE A 35 -6.30 2.49 9.89
C PHE A 35 -6.80 3.92 10.12
N LYS A 36 -6.94 4.69 9.04
CA LYS A 36 -7.44 6.07 9.11
C LYS A 36 -8.08 6.46 7.78
N LYS A 37 -9.29 7.01 7.86
CA LYS A 37 -9.97 7.58 6.69
C LYS A 37 -9.46 9.00 6.43
N GLY A 38 -9.26 9.34 5.16
CA GLY A 38 -8.98 10.72 4.74
C GLY A 38 -10.17 11.64 5.01
N GLY A 39 -9.94 12.95 5.00
CA GLY A 39 -11.00 13.94 5.22
C GLY A 39 -12.04 13.93 4.10
N GLU A 40 -13.22 14.49 4.34
CA GLU A 40 -14.22 14.67 3.27
C GLU A 40 -13.71 15.65 2.22
N SER A 41 -13.70 15.23 0.95
CA SER A 41 -13.23 16.06 -0.16
C SER A 41 -13.84 15.59 -1.47
N ALA A 42 -14.15 16.55 -2.35
CA ALA A 42 -14.50 16.32 -3.74
C ALA A 42 -13.27 16.26 -4.67
N GLY A 43 -12.07 16.54 -4.14
CA GLY A 43 -10.81 16.49 -4.88
C GLY A 43 -10.29 15.06 -5.10
N PRO A 44 -9.13 14.93 -5.78
CA PRO A 44 -8.51 13.63 -6.05
C PRO A 44 -8.25 12.85 -4.76
N ARG A 45 -8.38 11.53 -4.85
CA ARG A 45 -8.20 10.63 -3.70
C ARG A 45 -7.39 9.40 -4.09
N VAL A 46 -6.61 8.87 -3.15
CA VAL A 46 -5.92 7.57 -3.30
C VAL A 46 -6.16 6.68 -2.09
N GLN A 47 -5.83 5.40 -2.25
CA GLN A 47 -5.80 4.42 -1.16
C GLN A 47 -4.35 4.02 -0.91
N LEU A 48 -3.86 4.18 0.32
CA LEU A 48 -2.48 3.86 0.67
C LEU A 48 -2.43 2.65 1.62
N LEU A 49 -1.73 1.60 1.20
CA LEU A 49 -1.55 0.35 1.94
C LEU A 49 -0.10 0.26 2.43
N GLY A 50 0.10 -0.22 3.65
CA GLY A 50 1.44 -0.54 4.12
C GLY A 50 1.47 -1.52 5.29
N SER A 51 2.67 -2.01 5.58
CA SER A 51 2.93 -2.97 6.65
C SER A 51 4.33 -2.78 7.25
N GLY A 52 4.55 -3.35 8.43
CA GLY A 52 5.84 -3.30 9.11
C GLY A 52 6.35 -1.87 9.35
N THR A 53 7.67 -1.69 9.29
CA THR A 53 8.34 -0.39 9.48
C THR A 53 7.98 0.62 8.39
N ILE A 54 7.70 0.18 7.16
CA ILE A 54 7.38 1.07 6.03
C ILE A 54 6.00 1.72 6.19
N PHE A 55 5.10 1.16 7.00
CA PHE A 55 3.79 1.77 7.24
C PHE A 55 3.89 3.22 7.78
N ARG A 56 4.96 3.56 8.51
CA ARG A 56 5.21 4.94 8.96
C ARG A 56 5.51 5.91 7.81
N GLU A 57 6.17 5.45 6.76
CA GLU A 57 6.45 6.26 5.57
C GLU A 57 5.17 6.44 4.75
N VAL A 58 4.31 5.42 4.73
CA VAL A 58 2.98 5.49 4.12
C VAL A 58 2.09 6.48 4.88
N ILE A 59 2.12 6.47 6.22
CA ILE A 59 1.46 7.49 7.06
C ILE A 59 1.96 8.89 6.70
N ALA A 60 3.27 9.09 6.64
CA ALA A 60 3.84 10.40 6.31
C ALA A 60 3.51 10.86 4.88
N ALA A 61 3.33 9.94 3.93
CA ALA A 61 2.92 10.25 2.57
C ALA A 61 1.48 10.79 2.50
N VAL A 62 0.58 10.39 3.42
CA VAL A 62 -0.77 10.98 3.53
C VAL A 62 -0.67 12.49 3.77
N ASP A 63 0.19 12.90 4.70
CA ASP A 63 0.37 14.31 5.04
C ASP A 63 0.98 15.10 3.88
N LEU A 64 1.95 14.51 3.17
CA LEU A 64 2.55 15.12 1.97
C LEU A 64 1.53 15.28 0.83
N LEU A 65 0.76 14.23 0.52
CA LEU A 65 -0.29 14.27 -0.51
C LEU A 65 -1.30 15.38 -0.24
N LYS A 66 -1.74 15.52 1.01
CA LYS A 66 -2.69 16.54 1.40
C LYS A 66 -2.09 17.94 1.38
N ALA A 67 -0.97 18.14 2.06
CA ALA A 67 -0.38 19.47 2.26
C ALA A 67 0.19 20.06 0.96
N ASP A 68 0.84 19.23 0.15
CA ASP A 68 1.56 19.71 -1.02
C ASP A 68 0.73 19.66 -2.31
N TRP A 69 -0.26 18.77 -2.37
CA TRP A 69 -0.95 18.44 -3.64
C TRP A 69 -2.48 18.46 -3.53
N GLY A 70 -3.04 18.67 -2.33
CA GLY A 70 -4.49 18.66 -2.12
C GLY A 70 -5.16 17.32 -2.41
N VAL A 71 -4.39 16.22 -2.35
CA VAL A 71 -4.88 14.86 -2.57
C VAL A 71 -5.21 14.23 -1.22
N GLU A 72 -6.45 13.76 -1.05
CA GLU A 72 -6.83 13.00 0.15
C GLU A 72 -6.41 11.54 0.01
N ALA A 73 -6.14 10.88 1.14
CA ALA A 73 -5.79 9.47 1.15
C ALA A 73 -6.49 8.71 2.28
N ASP A 74 -7.03 7.54 1.96
CA ASP A 74 -7.45 6.57 2.97
C ASP A 74 -6.28 5.62 3.24
N LEU A 75 -5.99 5.39 4.51
CA LEU A 75 -4.81 4.67 4.97
C LEU A 75 -5.20 3.30 5.53
N TRP A 76 -4.58 2.26 5.00
CA TRP A 76 -4.89 0.86 5.28
C TRP A 76 -3.68 0.15 5.87
N GLY A 77 -3.86 -0.44 7.05
CA GLY A 77 -2.87 -1.31 7.66
C GLY A 77 -3.01 -2.74 7.11
N CYS A 78 -1.92 -3.33 6.63
CA CYS A 78 -1.91 -4.65 6.01
C CYS A 78 -0.97 -5.63 6.75
N PRO A 79 -1.32 -6.09 7.97
CA PRO A 79 -0.46 -6.96 8.76
C PRO A 79 -0.14 -8.31 8.10
N SER A 80 -0.92 -8.79 7.13
CA SER A 80 -0.60 -10.02 6.38
C SER A 80 -1.12 -10.00 4.95
N MET A 81 -0.24 -9.71 3.98
CA MET A 81 -0.57 -9.87 2.55
C MET A 81 -0.80 -11.34 2.17
N ASN A 82 -0.15 -12.27 2.87
CA ASN A 82 -0.26 -13.71 2.59
C ASN A 82 -1.66 -14.24 2.95
N GLU A 83 -2.24 -13.81 4.07
CA GLU A 83 -3.60 -14.21 4.44
C GLU A 83 -4.64 -13.61 3.50
N LEU A 84 -4.44 -12.35 3.07
CA LEU A 84 -5.29 -11.73 2.05
C LEU A 84 -5.25 -12.49 0.72
N ALA A 85 -4.06 -12.90 0.28
CA ALA A 85 -3.91 -13.66 -0.96
C ALA A 85 -4.57 -15.04 -0.86
N ARG A 86 -4.39 -15.75 0.25
CA ARG A 86 -5.05 -17.05 0.51
C ARG A 86 -6.56 -16.90 0.50
N ASN A 87 -7.09 -15.94 1.25
CA ASN A 87 -8.52 -15.65 1.29
C ASN A 87 -9.08 -15.33 -0.11
N GLY A 88 -8.41 -14.48 -0.88
CA GLY A 88 -8.85 -14.13 -2.23
C GLY A 88 -8.81 -15.33 -3.19
N GLN A 89 -7.78 -16.17 -3.10
CA GLN A 89 -7.67 -17.39 -3.91
C GLN A 89 -8.77 -18.39 -3.57
N ASP A 90 -9.09 -18.57 -2.29
CA ASP A 90 -10.16 -19.44 -1.83
C ASP A 90 -11.53 -18.96 -2.33
N VAL A 91 -11.79 -17.66 -2.24
CA VAL A 91 -13.01 -17.04 -2.76
C VAL A 91 -13.10 -17.18 -4.28
N ALA A 92 -12.03 -16.87 -5.01
CA ALA A 92 -11.99 -17.00 -6.46
C ALA A 92 -12.23 -18.46 -6.91
N ARG A 93 -11.60 -19.43 -6.23
CA ARG A 93 -11.83 -20.85 -6.47
C ARG A 93 -13.27 -21.24 -6.19
N TRP A 94 -13.86 -20.75 -5.09
CA TRP A 94 -15.26 -21.03 -4.79
C TRP A 94 -16.19 -20.46 -5.89
N ASN A 95 -16.02 -19.20 -6.28
CA ASN A 95 -16.82 -18.56 -7.33
C ASN A 95 -16.71 -19.31 -8.67
N LEU A 96 -15.51 -19.79 -9.03
CA LEU A 96 -15.30 -20.61 -10.23
C LEU A 96 -16.11 -21.91 -10.23
N LEU A 97 -16.27 -22.54 -9.06
CA LEU A 97 -16.95 -23.82 -8.89
C LEU A 97 -18.46 -23.68 -8.64
N HIS A 98 -18.96 -22.48 -8.39
CA HIS A 98 -20.37 -22.21 -8.08
C HIS A 98 -20.93 -21.12 -9.01
N PRO A 99 -20.95 -21.34 -10.34
CA PRO A 99 -21.27 -20.31 -11.32
C PRO A 99 -22.74 -19.84 -11.30
N LEU A 100 -23.61 -20.54 -10.58
CA LEU A 100 -25.03 -20.21 -10.45
C LEU A 100 -25.36 -19.53 -9.11
N GLU A 101 -24.40 -19.44 -8.18
CA GLU A 101 -24.57 -18.73 -6.92
C GLU A 101 -24.09 -17.28 -7.03
N GLU A 102 -24.56 -16.43 -6.13
CA GLU A 102 -24.06 -15.06 -6.01
C GLU A 102 -22.55 -15.07 -5.67
N PRO A 103 -21.71 -14.39 -6.47
CA PRO A 103 -20.28 -14.36 -6.23
C PRO A 103 -19.92 -13.80 -4.84
N LYS A 104 -19.08 -14.52 -4.12
CA LYS A 104 -18.51 -14.05 -2.85
C LYS A 104 -17.44 -13.00 -3.13
N LEU A 105 -17.29 -12.06 -2.19
CA LEU A 105 -16.21 -11.10 -2.18
C LEU A 105 -15.09 -11.59 -1.26
N SER A 106 -13.85 -11.38 -1.69
CA SER A 106 -12.69 -11.53 -0.82
C SER A 106 -12.61 -10.39 0.20
N HIS A 107 -11.85 -10.57 1.27
CA HIS A 107 -11.67 -9.53 2.30
C HIS A 107 -11.09 -8.24 1.70
N VAL A 108 -10.16 -8.34 0.74
CA VAL A 108 -9.63 -7.16 0.01
C VAL A 108 -10.74 -6.45 -0.76
N GLU A 109 -11.58 -7.19 -1.48
CA GLU A 109 -12.70 -6.61 -2.22
C GLU A 109 -13.75 -5.97 -1.29
N GLU A 110 -14.05 -6.60 -0.15
CA GLU A 110 -14.96 -6.05 0.87
C GLU A 110 -14.43 -4.74 1.44
N LYS A 111 -13.14 -4.68 1.78
CA LYS A 111 -12.53 -3.47 2.37
C LYS A 111 -12.40 -2.34 1.37
N LEU A 112 -12.04 -2.64 0.13
CA LEU A 112 -11.92 -1.64 -0.93
C LEU A 112 -13.26 -1.36 -1.64
N ALA A 113 -14.36 -1.97 -1.22
CA ALA A 113 -15.68 -1.72 -1.79
C ALA A 113 -16.06 -0.24 -1.65
N GLY A 114 -16.29 0.42 -2.79
CA GLY A 114 -16.64 1.85 -2.83
C GLY A 114 -15.48 2.81 -2.54
N ALA A 115 -14.26 2.30 -2.33
CA ALA A 115 -13.06 3.12 -2.25
C ALA A 115 -12.83 3.85 -3.58
N LYS A 116 -12.35 5.09 -3.52
CA LYS A 116 -12.12 5.94 -4.71
C LYS A 116 -10.63 6.09 -5.00
N GLY A 117 -10.33 6.12 -6.30
CA GLY A 117 -9.00 6.37 -6.82
C GLY A 117 -8.06 5.16 -6.81
N PRO A 118 -6.81 5.34 -7.26
CA PRO A 118 -5.83 4.29 -7.34
C PRO A 118 -5.35 3.84 -5.96
N VAL A 119 -4.85 2.61 -5.90
CA VAL A 119 -4.33 1.94 -4.71
C VAL A 119 -2.80 1.84 -4.81
N ILE A 120 -2.09 2.27 -3.78
CA ILE A 120 -0.63 2.26 -3.70
C ILE A 120 -0.24 1.46 -2.46
N ALA A 121 0.55 0.41 -2.64
CA ALA A 121 1.12 -0.36 -1.54
C ALA A 121 2.64 -0.14 -1.46
N SER A 122 3.16 0.02 -0.23
CA SER A 122 4.61 0.04 0.03
C SER A 122 4.95 -0.80 1.24
N THR A 123 5.96 -1.67 1.11
CA THR A 123 6.37 -2.62 2.15
C THR A 123 7.89 -2.76 2.20
N ASP A 124 8.43 -3.29 3.31
CA ASP A 124 9.87 -3.57 3.47
C ASP A 124 10.31 -4.88 2.78
N TYR A 125 9.43 -5.46 1.96
CA TYR A 125 9.67 -6.67 1.17
C TYR A 125 9.67 -6.33 -0.31
N ILE A 126 10.15 -7.27 -1.13
CA ILE A 126 10.06 -7.18 -2.59
C ILE A 126 8.62 -6.93 -3.04
N LYS A 127 8.44 -6.27 -4.20
CA LYS A 127 7.13 -5.89 -4.75
C LYS A 127 6.15 -7.06 -4.79
N LEU A 128 6.62 -8.27 -5.11
CA LEU A 128 5.80 -9.48 -5.17
C LEU A 128 4.98 -9.73 -3.88
N PHE A 129 5.51 -9.32 -2.71
CA PHE A 129 4.82 -9.47 -1.44
C PHE A 129 3.51 -8.69 -1.35
N SER A 130 3.43 -7.49 -1.93
CA SER A 130 2.16 -6.75 -2.01
C SER A 130 1.42 -6.99 -3.32
N GLU A 131 2.14 -7.39 -4.38
CA GLU A 131 1.57 -7.69 -5.70
C GLU A 131 0.67 -8.94 -5.68
N GLN A 132 0.88 -9.87 -4.74
CA GLN A 132 0.10 -11.11 -4.65
C GLN A 132 -1.42 -10.92 -4.46
N ILE A 133 -1.86 -9.75 -3.98
CA ILE A 133 -3.29 -9.42 -3.85
C ILE A 133 -3.89 -8.72 -5.08
N ARG A 134 -3.08 -8.44 -6.12
CA ARG A 134 -3.52 -7.71 -7.33
C ARG A 134 -4.83 -8.24 -7.94
N PRO A 135 -5.08 -9.57 -8.06
CA PRO A 135 -6.33 -10.07 -8.62
C PRO A 135 -7.60 -9.63 -7.88
N PHE A 136 -7.47 -9.22 -6.61
CA PHE A 136 -8.56 -8.85 -5.72
C PHE A 136 -8.71 -7.32 -5.56
N VAL A 137 -7.82 -6.54 -6.20
CA VAL A 137 -7.88 -5.07 -6.22
C VAL A 137 -8.42 -4.61 -7.58
N LYS A 138 -9.66 -4.09 -7.60
CA LYS A 138 -10.34 -3.67 -8.84
C LYS A 138 -9.83 -2.33 -9.40
N ALA A 139 -9.31 -1.46 -8.54
CA ALA A 139 -8.75 -0.18 -8.91
C ALA A 139 -7.33 -0.34 -9.49
N PRO A 140 -6.80 0.67 -10.21
CA PRO A 140 -5.38 0.69 -10.56
C PRO A 140 -4.52 0.51 -9.32
N TYR A 141 -3.59 -0.43 -9.37
CA TYR A 141 -2.78 -0.85 -8.22
C TYR A 141 -1.30 -0.70 -8.54
N VAL A 142 -0.56 -0.01 -7.67
CA VAL A 142 0.89 0.22 -7.79
C VAL A 142 1.59 -0.29 -6.53
N THR A 143 2.64 -1.06 -6.70
CA THR A 143 3.41 -1.63 -5.58
C THR A 143 4.83 -1.11 -5.57
N LEU A 144 5.27 -0.67 -4.39
CA LEU A 144 6.64 -0.33 -4.06
C LEU A 144 7.18 -1.40 -3.11
N GLY A 145 8.45 -1.74 -3.28
CA GLY A 145 9.08 -2.83 -2.54
C GLY A 145 10.60 -2.81 -2.69
N THR A 146 11.26 -3.53 -1.79
CA THR A 146 12.71 -3.55 -1.61
C THR A 146 13.40 -4.59 -2.49
N ASP A 147 13.02 -4.64 -3.76
CA ASP A 147 13.68 -5.50 -4.75
C ASP A 147 15.15 -5.11 -4.92
N GLY A 148 16.06 -6.09 -4.86
CA GLY A 148 17.50 -5.89 -5.02
C GLY A 148 18.30 -6.44 -3.85
N PHE A 149 19.63 -6.39 -3.95
CA PHE A 149 20.49 -6.82 -2.85
C PHE A 149 20.58 -5.75 -1.75
N GLY A 150 20.57 -6.22 -0.49
CA GLY A 150 20.82 -5.38 0.67
C GLY A 150 22.20 -4.71 0.62
N ARG A 151 22.29 -3.53 1.23
CA ARG A 151 23.54 -2.77 1.37
C ARG A 151 23.59 -2.08 2.73
N SER A 152 24.79 -1.73 3.17
CA SER A 152 24.99 -1.04 4.44
C SER A 152 24.78 0.47 4.27
N ASP A 153 23.74 1.01 4.90
CA ASP A 153 23.53 2.45 5.06
C ASP A 153 22.52 2.71 6.20
N THR A 154 22.19 3.98 6.44
CA THR A 154 21.10 4.41 7.32
C THR A 154 19.73 3.99 6.76
N ARG A 155 18.73 3.81 7.65
CA ARG A 155 17.36 3.46 7.26
C ARG A 155 16.76 4.44 6.24
N GLU A 156 16.97 5.74 6.45
CA GLU A 156 16.49 6.79 5.55
C GLU A 156 17.05 6.61 4.13
N LYS A 157 18.38 6.47 4.01
CA LYS A 157 19.03 6.29 2.72
C LYS A 157 18.65 4.97 2.06
N LEU A 158 18.48 3.88 2.82
CA LEU A 158 18.03 2.60 2.27
C LEU A 158 16.59 2.68 1.76
N ARG A 159 15.67 3.29 2.50
CA ARG A 159 14.28 3.46 2.05
C ARG A 159 14.19 4.32 0.80
N HIS A 160 15.00 5.38 0.73
CA HIS A 160 15.11 6.20 -0.46
C HIS A 160 15.71 5.43 -1.64
N PHE A 161 16.78 4.68 -1.39
CA PHE A 161 17.44 3.84 -2.39
C PHE A 161 16.49 2.80 -2.98
N PHE A 162 15.76 2.07 -2.14
CA PHE A 162 14.78 1.06 -2.55
C PHE A 162 13.44 1.64 -3.03
N GLU A 163 13.28 2.96 -3.03
CA GLU A 163 12.08 3.64 -3.54
C GLU A 163 10.81 3.34 -2.73
N VAL A 164 10.95 3.17 -1.41
CA VAL A 164 9.84 2.81 -0.49
C VAL A 164 9.54 3.89 0.56
N ASP A 165 10.29 5.00 0.57
CA ASP A 165 10.03 6.14 1.48
C ASP A 165 8.77 6.94 1.10
N ARG A 166 8.39 7.88 1.97
CA ARG A 166 7.20 8.74 1.81
C ARG A 166 7.15 9.55 0.51
N HIS A 167 8.31 9.94 -0.03
CA HIS A 167 8.39 10.75 -1.25
C HIS A 167 8.11 9.87 -2.47
N TRP A 168 8.65 8.65 -2.50
CA TRP A 168 8.36 7.67 -3.55
C TRP A 168 6.90 7.19 -3.51
N VAL A 169 6.33 6.98 -2.31
CA VAL A 169 4.89 6.69 -2.16
C VAL A 169 4.04 7.84 -2.71
N THR A 170 4.39 9.09 -2.38
CA THR A 170 3.69 10.27 -2.88
C THR A 170 3.80 10.38 -4.41
N LEU A 171 4.99 10.19 -4.97
CA LEU A 171 5.21 10.23 -6.42
C LEU A 171 4.38 9.15 -7.13
N ALA A 172 4.39 7.91 -6.61
CA ALA A 172 3.61 6.80 -7.17
C ALA A 172 2.11 7.11 -7.16
N ALA A 173 1.60 7.70 -6.08
CA ALA A 173 0.20 8.11 -5.96
C ALA A 173 -0.18 9.19 -6.98
N LEU A 174 0.63 10.25 -7.10
CA LEU A 174 0.41 11.31 -8.08
C LEU A 174 0.47 10.79 -9.51
N LYS A 175 1.43 9.89 -9.81
CA LYS A 175 1.54 9.28 -11.13
C LYS A 175 0.31 8.43 -11.47
N ALA A 176 -0.16 7.63 -10.53
CA ALA A 176 -1.37 6.81 -10.73
C ALA A 176 -2.62 7.67 -10.95
N LEU A 177 -2.76 8.79 -10.22
CA LEU A 177 -3.83 9.76 -10.46
C LEU A 177 -3.73 10.40 -11.84
N ALA A 178 -2.52 10.75 -12.28
CA ALA A 178 -2.29 11.35 -13.59
C ALA A 178 -2.60 10.36 -14.72
N ASP A 179 -2.28 9.09 -14.54
CA ASP A 179 -2.62 8.03 -15.50
C ASP A 179 -4.14 7.78 -15.59
N ASN A 180 -4.86 7.98 -14.47
CA ASN A 180 -6.32 7.99 -14.44
C ASN A 180 -6.95 9.28 -14.98
N GLY A 181 -6.16 10.29 -15.35
CA GLY A 181 -6.64 11.58 -15.82
C GLY A 181 -7.23 12.49 -14.73
N GLU A 182 -7.05 12.16 -13.45
CA GLU A 182 -7.57 12.94 -12.33
C GLU A 182 -6.73 14.19 -12.03
N ILE A 183 -5.43 14.14 -12.36
CA ILE A 183 -4.51 15.28 -12.28
C ILE A 183 -3.65 15.38 -13.54
N LYS A 184 -2.97 16.51 -13.72
CA LYS A 184 -2.06 16.71 -14.86
C LYS A 184 -0.68 16.11 -14.60
N ARG A 185 0.01 15.64 -15.65
CA ARG A 185 1.36 15.04 -15.54
C ARG A 185 2.42 16.02 -15.04
N GLU A 186 2.22 17.31 -15.25
CA GLU A 186 3.09 18.37 -14.74
C GLU A 186 3.15 18.39 -13.21
N VAL A 187 2.09 17.93 -12.52
CA VAL A 187 2.08 17.78 -11.06
C VAL A 187 3.08 16.70 -10.63
N VAL A 188 3.15 15.60 -11.37
CA VAL A 188 4.13 14.51 -11.11
C VAL A 188 5.55 15.02 -11.33
N ALA A 189 5.79 15.77 -12.41
CA ALA A 189 7.09 16.38 -12.68
C ALA A 189 7.50 17.38 -11.59
N ALA A 190 6.53 18.18 -11.09
CA ALA A 190 6.78 19.08 -9.97
C ALA A 190 7.15 18.33 -8.68
N ALA A 191 6.57 17.15 -8.42
CA ALA A 191 6.90 16.33 -7.27
C ALA A 191 8.34 15.78 -7.32
N LEU A 192 8.80 15.34 -8.50
CA LEU A 192 10.19 14.93 -8.71
C LEU A 192 11.17 16.03 -8.30
N VAL A 193 10.91 17.28 -8.74
CA VAL A 193 11.75 18.44 -8.41
C VAL A 193 11.63 18.79 -6.93
N LYS A 194 10.41 18.89 -6.40
CA LYS A 194 10.15 19.31 -5.01
C LYS A 194 10.81 18.38 -3.99
N TYR A 195 10.76 17.07 -4.24
CA TYR A 195 11.33 16.06 -3.34
C TYR A 195 12.74 15.62 -3.74
N ASN A 196 13.36 16.29 -4.72
CA ASN A 196 14.71 16.01 -5.20
C ASN A 196 14.93 14.52 -5.54
N LEU A 197 13.97 13.93 -6.26
CA LEU A 197 14.02 12.54 -6.70
C LEU A 197 14.78 12.46 -8.02
N ASP A 198 15.83 11.65 -8.08
CA ASP A 198 16.59 11.42 -9.31
C ASP A 198 15.83 10.46 -10.25
N PRO A 199 15.30 10.92 -11.40
CA PRO A 199 14.60 10.06 -12.34
C PRO A 199 15.54 9.12 -13.12
N ASN A 200 16.86 9.36 -13.07
CA ASN A 200 17.87 8.59 -13.79
C ASN A 200 18.66 7.66 -12.87
N LYS A 201 18.29 7.55 -11.58
CA LYS A 201 18.94 6.60 -10.68
C LYS A 201 18.77 5.17 -11.21
N PRO A 202 19.77 4.30 -11.04
CA PRO A 202 19.65 2.91 -11.47
C PRO A 202 18.55 2.20 -10.68
N ASN A 203 17.90 1.22 -11.32
CA ASN A 203 16.94 0.36 -10.67
C ASN A 203 17.64 -0.42 -9.54
N PRO A 204 17.11 -0.44 -8.30
CA PRO A 204 17.70 -1.16 -7.16
C PRO A 204 18.03 -2.64 -7.43
N MET A 205 17.32 -3.31 -8.36
CA MET A 205 17.59 -4.69 -8.78
C MET A 205 18.88 -4.88 -9.60
N SER A 206 19.38 -3.82 -10.22
CA SER A 206 20.51 -3.88 -11.16
C SER A 206 21.87 -3.51 -10.54
N VAL A 207 21.90 -3.22 -9.24
CA VAL A 207 23.05 -2.63 -8.52
C VAL A 207 23.28 -3.27 -7.16
#